data_AF-A0A429X9A6-F1
#
_entry.id   AF-A0A429X9A6-F1
#
_cell.length_a   1.000
_cell.length_b   1.000
_cell.length_c   1.000
_cell.angle_alpha   90.00
_cell.angle_beta   90.00
_cell.angle_gamma   90.00
#
_symmetry.space_group_name_H-M   'P 1'
#
loop_
_entity.id
_entity.type
_entity.pdbx_description
1 polymer ?
#
loop_
_entity_poly.entity_id
_entity_poly.type
_entity_poly.pdbx_seq_one_letter_code
_entity_poly.pdbx_strand_id
1 'polypeptide(L)'
;MDISSMQKYAKKFSEEKGFDVNTIQTRTLYLMTEVGELAKEILSISFYPTEEKVRLAKENIGLEMYDIFYNILDLANQLDIELEEACHKKMEINKNRIWCER
;
A
#
# COMPACT_ATOMS: atom_id res chain seq x y z
N MET A 1 -1.09 0.63 -15.26
CA MET A 1 -1.16 2.07 -14.97
C MET A 1 0.10 2.43 -14.22
N ASP A 2 0.68 3.60 -14.50
CA ASP A 2 1.81 4.12 -13.73
C ASP A 2 1.35 4.66 -12.36
N ILE A 3 2.31 5.06 -11.52
CA ILE A 3 2.04 5.53 -10.15
C ILE A 3 1.23 6.84 -10.20
N SER A 4 1.57 7.79 -11.07
CA SER A 4 0.80 9.04 -11.22
C SER A 4 -0.66 8.78 -11.59
N SER A 5 -0.92 7.85 -12.50
CA SER A 5 -2.27 7.44 -12.90
C SER A 5 -3.03 6.80 -11.75
N MET A 6 -2.36 5.98 -10.93
CA MET A 6 -2.93 5.40 -9.72
C MET A 6 -3.22 6.41 -8.63
N GLN A 7 -2.33 7.37 -8.44
CA GLN A 7 -2.55 8.45 -7.50
C GLN A 7 -3.78 9.30 -7.90
N LYS A 8 -3.92 9.63 -9.20
CA LYS A 8 -5.09 10.35 -9.73
C LYS A 8 -6.39 9.55 -9.60
N TYR A 9 -6.33 8.26 -9.88
CA TYR A 9 -7.47 7.37 -9.67
C TYR A 9 -7.89 7.34 -8.19
N ALA A 10 -6.93 7.17 -7.27
CA ALA A 10 -7.20 7.13 -5.84
C ALA A 10 -7.84 8.44 -5.36
N LYS A 11 -7.36 9.60 -5.85
CA LYS A 11 -7.94 10.90 -5.55
C LYS A 11 -9.42 10.96 -5.95
N LYS A 12 -9.71 10.65 -7.22
CA LYS A 12 -11.08 10.68 -7.73
C LYS A 12 -11.99 9.72 -6.96
N PHE A 13 -11.50 8.52 -6.67
CA PHE A 13 -12.25 7.53 -5.90
C PHE A 13 -12.51 8.01 -4.46
N SER A 14 -11.51 8.65 -3.83
CA SER A 14 -11.63 9.24 -2.48
C SER A 14 -12.74 10.31 -2.45
N GLU A 15 -12.75 11.23 -3.42
CA GLU A 15 -13.78 12.25 -3.58
C GLU A 15 -15.17 11.65 -3.87
N GLU A 16 -15.25 10.65 -4.77
CA GLU A 16 -16.51 9.96 -5.10
C GLU A 16 -17.12 9.22 -3.90
N LYS A 17 -16.28 8.74 -2.98
CA LYS A 17 -16.71 8.02 -1.76
C LYS A 17 -16.84 8.93 -0.54
N GLY A 18 -16.47 10.20 -0.64
CA GLY A 18 -16.47 11.15 0.47
C GLY A 18 -15.41 10.82 1.53
N PHE A 19 -14.31 10.19 1.14
CA PHE A 19 -13.18 9.87 2.02
C PHE A 19 -12.16 11.01 2.09
N ASP A 20 -12.25 11.99 1.21
CA ASP A 20 -11.43 13.19 1.14
C ASP A 20 -11.54 14.07 2.40
N VAL A 21 -12.63 13.92 3.16
CA VAL A 21 -12.83 14.61 4.46
C VAL A 21 -11.99 14.01 5.60
N ASN A 22 -11.42 12.82 5.42
CA ASN A 22 -10.61 12.19 6.45
C ASN A 22 -9.30 12.96 6.66
N THR A 23 -8.88 13.11 7.92
CA THR A 23 -7.59 13.72 8.22
C THR A 23 -6.44 12.78 7.87
N ILE A 24 -5.23 13.34 7.69
CA ILE A 24 -4.02 12.55 7.47
C ILE A 24 -3.76 11.55 8.62
N GLN A 25 -4.17 11.89 9.86
CA GLN A 25 -4.06 11.00 11.01
C GLN A 25 -5.01 9.81 10.87
N THR A 26 -6.28 10.06 10.54
CA THR A 26 -7.27 9.00 10.29
C THR A 26 -6.84 8.11 9.14
N ARG A 27 -6.37 8.68 8.04
CA ARG A 27 -5.85 7.91 6.90
C ARG A 27 -4.63 7.06 7.27
N THR A 28 -3.74 7.58 8.12
CA THR A 28 -2.60 6.80 8.65
C THR A 28 -3.05 5.64 9.53
N LEU A 29 -4.13 5.81 10.31
CA LEU A 29 -4.71 4.70 11.08
C LEU A 29 -5.29 3.62 10.17
N TYR A 30 -6.00 4.00 9.09
CA TYR A 30 -6.47 3.03 8.09
C TYR A 30 -5.32 2.27 7.43
N LEU A 31 -4.25 2.97 7.03
CA LEU A 31 -3.04 2.31 6.54
C LEU A 31 -2.53 1.23 7.50
N MET A 32 -2.46 1.54 8.80
CA MET A 32 -2.01 0.57 9.80
C MET A 32 -2.98 -0.60 9.98
N THR A 33 -4.29 -0.38 9.83
CA THR A 33 -5.28 -1.45 9.81
C THR A 33 -5.02 -2.42 8.66
N GLU A 34 -4.85 -1.92 7.43
CA GLU A 34 -4.62 -2.78 6.25
C GLU A 34 -3.29 -3.56 6.35
N VAL A 35 -2.26 -2.96 6.95
CA VAL A 35 -1.02 -3.69 7.26
C VAL A 35 -1.27 -4.86 8.22
N GLY A 36 -2.17 -4.68 9.19
CA GLY A 36 -2.60 -5.74 10.10
C GLY A 36 -3.39 -6.84 9.40
N GLU A 37 -4.29 -6.48 8.48
CA GLU A 37 -5.06 -7.44 7.68
C GLU A 37 -4.15 -8.26 6.75
N LEU A 38 -3.21 -7.61 6.06
CA LEU A 38 -2.17 -8.30 5.29
C LEU A 38 -1.36 -9.28 6.17
N ALA A 39 -0.95 -8.84 7.36
CA ALA A 39 -0.18 -9.68 8.28
C ALA A 39 -1.00 -10.92 8.71
N LYS A 40 -2.29 -10.76 8.97
CA LYS A 40 -3.19 -11.86 9.31
C LYS A 40 -3.30 -12.89 8.17
N GLU A 41 -3.46 -12.44 6.93
CA GLU A 41 -3.55 -13.34 5.77
C GLU A 41 -2.24 -14.10 5.54
N ILE A 42 -1.08 -13.43 5.69
CA ILE A 42 0.24 -14.08 5.62
C ILE A 42 0.42 -15.11 6.75
N LEU A 43 0.04 -14.76 7.98
CA LEU A 43 0.14 -15.68 9.12
C LEU A 43 -0.75 -16.91 8.96
N SER A 44 -1.89 -16.77 8.27
CA SER A 44 -2.80 -17.88 7.99
C SER A 44 -2.12 -19.04 7.25
N ILE A 45 -1.08 -18.77 6.45
CA ILE A 45 -0.34 -19.77 5.66
C ILE A 45 1.03 -20.11 6.23
N SER A 46 1.44 -19.55 7.38
CA SER A 46 2.83 -19.64 7.86
C SER A 46 3.16 -20.91 8.66
N PHE A 47 2.17 -21.58 9.28
CA PHE A 47 2.45 -22.68 10.23
C PHE A 47 2.16 -24.08 9.67
N TYR A 48 1.11 -24.25 8.85
CA TYR A 48 0.76 -25.52 8.18
C TYR A 48 -0.06 -25.28 6.91
N PRO A 49 0.55 -24.72 5.83
CA PRO A 49 -0.19 -24.46 4.62
C PRO A 49 -0.49 -25.76 3.84
N THR A 50 -1.75 -25.97 3.49
CA THR A 50 -2.09 -26.83 2.34
C THR A 50 -1.97 -26.00 1.06
N GLU A 51 -1.71 -26.63 -0.09
CA GLU A 51 -1.69 -25.92 -1.38
C GLU A 51 -3.00 -25.16 -1.64
N GLU A 52 -4.13 -25.76 -1.28
CA GLU A 52 -5.45 -25.14 -1.38
C GLU A 52 -5.54 -23.88 -0.51
N LYS A 53 -5.08 -23.95 0.75
CA LYS A 53 -5.09 -22.80 1.67
C LYS A 53 -4.21 -21.66 1.15
N VAL A 54 -3.04 -21.98 0.61
CA VAL A 54 -2.14 -20.98 0.01
C VAL A 54 -2.78 -20.34 -1.21
N ARG A 55 -3.42 -21.14 -2.07
CA ARG A 55 -4.09 -20.62 -3.27
C ARG A 55 -5.20 -19.64 -2.89
N LEU A 56 -6.03 -19.97 -1.91
CA LEU A 56 -7.10 -19.10 -1.43
C LEU A 56 -6.54 -17.83 -0.75
N ALA A 57 -5.52 -17.97 0.09
CA ALA A 57 -4.92 -16.83 0.78
C ALA A 57 -4.21 -15.85 -0.17
N LYS A 58 -3.65 -16.33 -1.28
CA LYS A 58 -2.96 -15.47 -2.27
C LYS A 58 -3.87 -14.38 -2.85
N GLU A 59 -5.14 -14.68 -3.05
CA GLU A 59 -6.12 -13.71 -3.54
C GLU A 59 -6.30 -12.60 -2.51
N ASN A 60 -6.63 -12.96 -1.26
CA ASN A 60 -6.79 -12.00 -0.16
C ASN A 60 -5.51 -11.19 0.08
N ILE A 61 -4.34 -11.82 0.12
CA ILE A 61 -3.05 -11.13 0.26
C ILE A 61 -2.89 -10.05 -0.81
N GLY A 62 -3.29 -10.32 -2.06
CA GLY A 62 -3.25 -9.34 -3.14
C GLY A 62 -4.22 -8.17 -2.92
N LEU A 63 -5.40 -8.44 -2.36
CA LEU A 63 -6.39 -7.41 -1.99
C LEU A 63 -5.84 -6.52 -0.86
N GLU A 64 -5.32 -7.11 0.22
CA GLU A 64 -4.75 -6.34 1.33
C GLU A 64 -3.52 -5.51 0.91
N MET A 65 -2.69 -6.03 0.00
CA MET A 65 -1.60 -5.25 -0.61
C MET A 65 -2.11 -4.04 -1.38
N TYR A 66 -3.23 -4.19 -2.09
CA TYR A 66 -3.87 -3.08 -2.78
C TYR A 66 -4.41 -2.06 -1.77
N ASP A 67 -5.04 -2.48 -0.67
CA ASP A 67 -5.60 -1.55 0.32
C ASP A 67 -4.50 -0.75 1.03
N ILE A 68 -3.35 -1.35 1.32
CA ILE A 68 -2.15 -0.63 1.77
C ILE A 68 -1.71 0.40 0.72
N PHE A 69 -1.61 -0.01 -0.54
CA PHE A 69 -1.17 0.86 -1.62
C PHE A 69 -2.13 2.03 -1.83
N TYR A 70 -3.45 1.80 -1.79
CA TYR A 70 -4.47 2.83 -1.87
C TYR A 70 -4.32 3.87 -0.76
N ASN A 71 -4.12 3.43 0.49
CA ASN A 71 -3.93 4.34 1.61
C ASN A 71 -2.66 5.21 1.44
N ILE A 72 -1.58 4.67 0.86
CA ILE A 72 -0.37 5.44 0.53
C ILE A 72 -0.66 6.49 -0.55
N LEU A 73 -1.40 6.12 -1.60
CA LEU A 73 -1.78 7.04 -2.68
C LEU A 73 -2.66 8.18 -2.16
N ASP A 74 -3.64 7.88 -1.32
CA ASP A 74 -4.52 8.88 -0.74
C ASP A 74 -3.76 9.81 0.24
N LEU A 75 -2.81 9.29 1.02
CA LEU A 75 -1.90 10.13 1.81
C LEU A 75 -1.07 11.07 0.94
N ALA A 76 -0.53 10.57 -0.17
CA ALA A 76 0.22 11.39 -1.11
C ALA A 76 -0.65 12.53 -1.67
N ASN A 77 -1.91 12.25 -1.99
CA ASN A 77 -2.87 13.28 -2.42
C ASN A 77 -3.17 14.32 -1.33
N GLN A 78 -3.41 13.89 -0.09
CA GLN A 78 -3.71 14.79 1.02
C GLN A 78 -2.52 15.68 1.41
N LEU A 79 -1.30 15.21 1.17
CA LEU A 79 -0.05 15.90 1.50
C LEU A 79 0.56 16.65 0.30
N ASP A 80 -0.10 16.65 -0.86
CA ASP A 80 0.40 17.26 -2.09
C ASP A 80 1.78 16.73 -2.52
N ILE A 81 1.96 15.40 -2.42
CA ILE A 81 3.19 14.70 -2.79
C ILE A 81 3.02 14.02 -4.14
N GLU A 82 3.89 14.34 -5.10
CA GLU A 82 4.03 13.57 -6.34
C GLU A 82 4.74 12.24 -6.06
N LEU A 83 3.97 11.16 -5.86
CA LEU A 83 4.52 9.89 -5.36
C LEU A 83 5.50 9.24 -6.34
N GLU A 84 5.22 9.33 -7.65
CA GLU A 84 6.09 8.77 -8.68
C GLU A 84 7.49 9.41 -8.66
N GLU A 85 7.54 10.74 -8.50
CA GLU A 85 8.80 11.47 -8.36
C GLU A 85 9.54 11.12 -7.06
N ALA A 86 8.80 10.94 -5.95
CA ALA A 86 9.37 10.47 -4.69
C ALA A 86 9.97 9.06 -4.82
N CYS A 87 9.29 8.16 -5.54
CA CYS A 87 9.79 6.82 -5.87
C CYS A 87 11.07 6.91 -6.71
N HIS A 88 11.08 7.70 -7.78
CA HIS A 88 12.27 7.89 -8.62
C HIS A 88 13.46 8.41 -7.81
N LYS A 89 13.27 9.48 -7.02
CA LYS A 89 14.32 10.00 -6.13
C LYS A 89 14.85 8.93 -5.18
N LYS A 90 13.96 8.12 -4.58
CA LYS A 90 14.37 7.06 -3.67
C LYS A 90 15.13 5.93 -4.38
N MET A 91 14.73 5.58 -5.60
CA MET A 91 15.42 4.60 -6.43
C MET A 91 16.85 5.05 -6.77
N GLU A 92 17.06 6.32 -7.15
CA GLU A 92 18.40 6.87 -7.40
C GLU A 92 19.29 6.83 -6.15
N ILE A 93 18.74 7.18 -4.98
CA ILE A 93 19.47 7.06 -3.70
C ILE A 93 19.85 5.59 -3.44
N ASN A 94 18.93 4.65 -3.68
CA ASN A 94 19.15 3.23 -3.43
C ASN A 94 20.22 2.61 -4.34
N LYS A 95 20.44 3.12 -5.56
CA LYS A 95 21.51 2.65 -6.47
C LYS A 95 22.91 2.77 -5.87
N ASN A 96 23.12 3.81 -5.08
CA ASN A 96 24.41 4.11 -4.45
C ASN A 96 24.47 3.63 -2.99
N ARG A 97 23.39 2.98 -2.51
CA ARG A 97 23.31 2.55 -1.12
C ARG A 97 24.02 1.21 -0.97
N ILE A 98 25.04 1.19 -0.12
CA ILE A 98 25.67 -0.05 0.31
C ILE A 98 24.81 -0.61 1.45
N TRP A 99 24.11 -1.69 1.15
CA TRP A 99 23.36 -2.47 2.13
C TRP A 99 24.34 -3.48 2.72
N CYS A 100 25.23 -3.03 3.60
CA CYS A 100 26.18 -3.94 4.22
C CYS A 100 25.43 -5.09 4.88
N GLU A 101 25.73 -6.26 4.33
CA GLU A 101 25.25 -7.59 4.63
C GLU A 101 25.62 -7.99 6.07
N ARG A 102 24.69 -8.67 6.73
CA ARG A 102 25.00 -9.77 7.64
C ARG A 102 24.06 -10.91 7.35
#